data_AF-A0A8J7ULC3-F1
#
_entry.id   AF-A0A8J7ULC3-F1
#
_cell.length_a   1.000
_cell.length_b   1.000
_cell.length_c   1.000
_cell.angle_alpha   90.00
_cell.angle_beta   90.00
_cell.angle_gamma   90.00
#
_symmetry.space_group_name_H-M   'P 1'
#
loop_
_entity.id
_entity.type
_entity.pdbx_description
1 polymer ?
#
loop_
_entity_poly.entity_id
_entity_poly.type
_entity_poly.pdbx_seq_one_letter_code
_entity_poly.pdbx_strand_id
1 'polypeptide(L)'
;MKRRPLLAGVGTVATGAVAGCASRLFGGGPEGVVLDPQEDQIADSEDLAYPAYGQSLPSFELPAPLADETADSDALDRTALVTGVFTFCPAECSILLRQWVTVQRRVADAGLTDDVYFLPITFDPERDDAAALRDNAESIGADLDAGNWLYLRPETPARAKAVVEDRLGIGFERTTESDRLPGYDFTHLVLTLLVNPDGVVERAYRGERVDPDRVTADIERVVSAFADE
;
A
#
# COMPACT_ATOMS: atom_id res chain seq x y z
N MET A 1 71.91 6.81 -45.33
CA MET A 1 70.69 6.35 -46.03
C MET A 1 70.04 5.31 -45.11
N LYS A 2 68.82 5.38 -44.60
CA LYS A 2 67.62 6.21 -44.77
C LYS A 2 67.00 6.38 -43.37
N ARG A 3 66.45 7.56 -43.10
CA ARG A 3 65.66 7.89 -41.90
C ARG A 3 64.24 7.33 -42.05
N ARG A 4 63.64 6.80 -40.99
CA ARG A 4 62.19 6.81 -40.76
C ARG A 4 61.90 6.84 -39.25
N PRO A 5 61.27 7.90 -38.72
CA PRO A 5 60.74 7.92 -37.36
C PRO A 5 59.31 7.35 -37.36
N LEU A 6 58.91 6.67 -36.29
CA LEU A 6 57.49 6.41 -36.02
C LEU A 6 57.14 6.95 -34.64
N LEU A 7 56.05 7.70 -34.64
CA LEU A 7 55.59 8.61 -33.62
C LEU A 7 54.98 7.90 -32.42
N ALA A 8 55.19 8.52 -31.26
CA ALA A 8 54.43 8.31 -30.05
C ALA A 8 52.93 8.60 -30.29
N GLY A 9 52.07 7.68 -29.87
CA GLY A 9 50.65 7.90 -29.66
C GLY A 9 50.34 7.77 -28.19
N VAL A 10 50.21 8.90 -27.49
CA VAL A 10 49.61 8.96 -26.15
C VAL A 10 48.10 8.97 -26.38
N GLY A 11 47.44 7.83 -26.13
CA GLY A 11 45.99 7.75 -26.08
C GLY A 11 45.52 8.10 -24.68
N THR A 12 44.90 9.27 -24.54
CA THR A 12 44.26 9.75 -23.31
C THR A 12 43.13 8.80 -22.93
N VAL A 13 43.26 8.08 -21.81
CA VAL A 13 42.13 7.37 -21.19
C VAL A 13 41.21 8.44 -20.61
N ALA A 14 40.11 8.72 -21.30
CA ALA A 14 39.02 9.47 -20.72
C ALA A 14 38.34 8.57 -19.68
N THR A 15 38.74 8.69 -18.40
CA THR A 15 37.93 8.23 -17.29
C THR A 15 36.68 9.09 -17.25
N GLY A 16 35.62 8.64 -17.93
CA GLY A 16 34.29 9.19 -17.78
C GLY A 16 33.89 9.07 -16.32
N ALA A 17 33.78 10.20 -15.64
CA ALA A 17 33.15 10.28 -14.33
C ALA A 17 31.64 10.04 -14.54
N VAL A 18 31.20 8.81 -14.32
CA VAL A 18 29.77 8.53 -14.13
C VAL A 18 29.45 8.95 -12.70
N ALA A 19 29.18 10.23 -12.51
CA ALA A 19 28.49 10.71 -11.33
C ALA A 19 27.01 10.38 -11.54
N GLY A 20 26.54 9.32 -10.87
CA GLY A 20 25.15 8.91 -10.93
C GLY A 20 24.93 7.54 -10.31
N CYS A 21 24.37 7.54 -9.10
CA CYS A 21 23.67 6.44 -8.45
C CYS A 21 24.53 5.27 -7.94
N ALA A 22 25.34 5.52 -6.90
CA ALA A 22 25.98 4.47 -6.11
C ALA A 22 25.08 3.91 -4.98
N SER A 23 23.77 4.17 -4.98
CA SER A 23 22.85 3.74 -3.90
C SER A 23 22.10 2.44 -4.20
N ARG A 24 22.10 1.92 -5.43
CA ARG A 24 21.33 0.71 -5.81
C ARG A 24 22.13 -0.60 -5.85
N LEU A 25 23.29 -0.66 -5.18
CA LEU A 25 24.21 -1.80 -5.27
C LEU A 25 24.05 -2.84 -4.15
N PHE A 26 23.03 -2.74 -3.30
CA PHE A 26 22.71 -3.75 -2.30
C PHE A 26 21.24 -4.14 -2.40
N GLY A 27 20.98 -5.32 -2.97
CA GLY A 27 19.66 -5.94 -3.10
C GLY A 27 19.27 -6.19 -4.55
N GLY A 28 19.28 -7.45 -4.99
CA GLY A 28 18.81 -7.87 -6.32
C GLY A 28 17.28 -7.83 -6.46
N GLY A 29 16.64 -6.79 -5.93
CA GLY A 29 15.19 -6.60 -5.94
C GLY A 29 14.70 -5.83 -7.17
N PRO A 30 13.37 -5.74 -7.36
CA PRO A 30 12.75 -4.84 -8.32
C PRO A 30 13.24 -3.40 -8.16
N GLU A 31 13.16 -2.59 -9.22
CA GLU A 31 13.49 -1.17 -9.10
C GLU A 31 12.38 -0.43 -8.31
N GLY A 32 12.76 0.54 -7.49
CA GLY A 32 11.80 1.42 -6.80
C GLY A 32 11.19 0.86 -5.51
N VAL A 33 11.72 -0.26 -4.98
CA VAL A 33 11.38 -0.74 -3.63
C VAL A 33 12.49 -0.41 -2.64
N VAL A 34 12.10 -0.13 -1.41
CA VAL A 34 12.98 0.14 -0.27
C VAL A 34 13.19 -1.11 0.58
N LEU A 35 12.14 -1.91 0.76
CA LEU A 35 12.21 -3.10 1.59
C LEU A 35 12.83 -4.27 0.84
N ASP A 36 13.51 -5.16 1.56
CA ASP A 36 13.92 -6.46 1.01
C ASP A 36 12.69 -7.37 0.78
N PRO A 37 12.79 -8.37 -0.12
CA PRO A 37 11.72 -9.33 -0.36
C PRO A 37 11.29 -10.02 0.95
N GLN A 38 9.99 -10.24 1.11
CA GLN A 38 9.46 -10.86 2.31
C GLN A 38 9.71 -12.38 2.35
N GLU A 39 10.30 -12.88 3.44
CA GLU A 39 10.61 -14.32 3.59
C GLU A 39 9.35 -15.19 3.72
N ASP A 40 8.23 -14.61 4.18
CA ASP A 40 6.96 -15.28 4.40
C ASP A 40 5.97 -15.12 3.22
N GLN A 41 6.44 -14.69 2.04
CA GLN A 41 5.60 -14.68 0.84
C GLN A 41 5.24 -16.12 0.43
N ILE A 42 3.97 -16.34 0.12
CA ILE A 42 3.46 -17.69 -0.20
C ILE A 42 3.74 -18.15 -1.65
N ALA A 43 4.09 -17.23 -2.54
CA ALA A 43 4.40 -17.46 -3.95
C ALA A 43 5.16 -16.25 -4.50
N ASP A 44 5.71 -16.35 -5.72
CA ASP A 44 6.29 -15.18 -6.40
C ASP A 44 5.20 -14.14 -6.72
N SER A 45 5.59 -12.86 -6.75
CA SER A 45 4.63 -11.75 -6.90
C SER A 45 3.83 -11.79 -8.20
N GLU A 46 4.39 -12.39 -9.27
CA GLU A 46 3.72 -12.58 -10.56
C GLU A 46 2.64 -13.68 -10.56
N ASP A 47 2.71 -14.61 -9.60
CA ASP A 47 1.76 -15.72 -9.46
C ASP A 47 0.61 -15.40 -8.48
N LEU A 48 0.66 -14.23 -7.83
CA LEU A 48 -0.38 -13.77 -6.92
C LEU A 48 -1.44 -12.97 -7.66
N ALA A 49 -2.70 -13.07 -7.20
CA ALA A 49 -3.81 -12.32 -7.78
C ALA A 49 -3.75 -10.81 -7.47
N TYR A 50 -2.91 -10.40 -6.52
CA TYR A 50 -2.75 -9.04 -6.01
C TYR A 50 -1.27 -8.61 -6.11
N PRO A 51 -0.98 -7.30 -6.21
CA PRO A 51 0.40 -6.83 -6.19
C PRO A 51 1.02 -7.09 -4.81
N ALA A 52 2.23 -7.66 -4.79
CA ALA A 52 2.83 -8.13 -3.52
C ALA A 52 4.18 -7.49 -3.20
N TYR A 53 5.03 -7.28 -4.21
CA TYR A 53 6.37 -6.73 -4.03
C TYR A 53 6.93 -6.24 -5.38
N GLY A 54 7.23 -4.94 -5.47
CA GLY A 54 7.81 -4.28 -6.65
C GLY A 54 6.84 -4.00 -7.81
N GLN A 55 5.58 -4.41 -7.70
CA GLN A 55 4.53 -4.08 -8.66
C GLN A 55 3.92 -2.72 -8.30
N SER A 56 3.51 -1.95 -9.31
CA SER A 56 2.76 -0.71 -9.09
C SER A 56 1.39 -0.99 -8.47
N LEU A 57 0.96 -0.11 -7.57
CA LEU A 57 -0.42 -0.04 -7.10
C LEU A 57 -1.33 0.24 -8.32
N PRO A 58 -2.36 -0.59 -8.55
CA PRO A 58 -3.30 -0.36 -9.64
C PRO A 58 -4.02 1.00 -9.52
N SER A 59 -4.12 1.71 -10.64
CA SER A 59 -4.79 3.01 -10.72
C SER A 59 -6.24 2.96 -10.24
N PHE A 60 -6.65 3.88 -9.37
CA PHE A 60 -8.03 4.19 -9.01
C PHE A 60 -8.19 5.62 -8.50
N GLU A 61 -9.35 6.20 -8.80
CA GLU A 61 -9.86 7.40 -8.13
C GLU A 61 -11.14 7.01 -7.38
N LEU A 62 -11.21 7.35 -6.09
CA LEU A 62 -12.34 7.06 -5.21
C LEU A 62 -12.61 8.23 -4.25
N PRO A 63 -13.89 8.58 -4.01
CA PRO A 63 -14.23 9.63 -3.06
C PRO A 63 -13.99 9.15 -1.62
N ALA A 64 -13.52 10.06 -0.77
CA ALA A 64 -13.36 9.91 0.66
C ALA A 64 -14.46 10.71 1.39
N PRO A 65 -15.65 10.13 1.62
CA PRO A 65 -16.83 10.88 2.06
C PRO A 65 -16.73 11.51 3.47
N LEU A 66 -15.70 11.15 4.25
CA LEU A 66 -15.46 11.74 5.58
C LEU A 66 -14.48 12.92 5.53
N ALA A 67 -13.66 13.02 4.49
CA ALA A 67 -12.64 14.07 4.31
C ALA A 67 -13.01 15.09 3.21
N ASP A 68 -14.13 14.87 2.50
CA ASP A 68 -14.60 15.73 1.38
C ASP A 68 -13.55 15.90 0.27
N GLU A 69 -12.86 14.81 -0.06
CA GLU A 69 -11.83 14.75 -1.08
C GLU A 69 -11.94 13.48 -1.94
N THR A 70 -11.09 13.38 -2.97
CA THR A 70 -10.95 12.18 -3.80
C THR A 70 -9.51 11.71 -3.69
N ALA A 71 -9.33 10.44 -3.30
CA ALA A 71 -8.02 9.80 -3.35
C ALA A 71 -7.77 9.27 -4.77
N ASP A 72 -6.64 9.67 -5.34
CA ASP A 72 -6.11 9.19 -6.62
C ASP A 72 -4.81 8.43 -6.36
N SER A 73 -4.81 7.13 -6.65
CA SER A 73 -3.63 6.29 -6.42
C SER A 73 -2.44 6.66 -7.31
N ASP A 74 -2.67 7.28 -8.47
CA ASP A 74 -1.61 7.69 -9.39
C ASP A 74 -0.94 9.00 -8.95
N ALA A 75 -1.56 9.72 -8.01
CA ALA A 75 -1.08 10.97 -7.43
C ALA A 75 -0.63 10.80 -5.97
N LEU A 76 -0.35 9.56 -5.55
CA LEU A 76 0.12 9.27 -4.20
C LEU A 76 1.42 10.04 -3.91
N ASP A 77 1.51 10.65 -2.73
CA ASP A 77 2.67 11.44 -2.29
C ASP A 77 3.17 11.05 -0.89
N ARG A 78 2.56 10.00 -0.32
CA ARG A 78 2.83 9.48 1.02
C ARG A 78 2.89 7.96 1.00
N THR A 79 3.52 7.38 2.01
CA THR A 79 3.43 5.93 2.22
C THR A 79 1.97 5.58 2.52
N ALA A 80 1.41 4.52 1.94
CA ALA A 80 0.01 4.16 2.16
C ALA A 80 -0.16 2.71 2.62
N LEU A 81 -1.06 2.50 3.59
CA LEU A 81 -1.68 1.20 3.82
C LEU A 81 -3.02 1.13 3.06
N VAL A 82 -3.17 0.14 2.19
CA VAL A 82 -4.39 -0.06 1.37
C VAL A 82 -5.01 -1.41 1.68
N THR A 83 -6.33 -1.45 1.83
CA THR A 83 -7.08 -2.71 2.05
C THR A 83 -8.52 -2.60 1.55
N GLY A 84 -9.17 -3.74 1.35
CA GLY A 84 -10.62 -3.84 1.10
C GLY A 84 -11.38 -4.21 2.37
N VAL A 85 -12.46 -3.49 2.68
CA VAL A 85 -13.30 -3.69 3.87
C VAL A 85 -14.79 -3.67 3.54
N PHE A 86 -15.61 -4.14 4.48
CA PHE A 86 -16.99 -3.68 4.60
C PHE A 86 -17.30 -3.50 6.08
N THR A 87 -17.94 -2.39 6.46
CA THR A 87 -18.00 -1.99 7.88
C THR A 87 -18.93 -2.85 8.74
N PHE A 88 -19.85 -3.58 8.09
CA PHE A 88 -20.74 -4.55 8.74
C PHE A 88 -20.08 -5.90 9.02
N CYS A 89 -18.80 -6.08 8.70
CA CYS A 89 -18.07 -7.31 8.96
C CYS A 89 -17.98 -7.58 10.48
N PRO A 90 -18.49 -8.72 10.97
CA PRO A 90 -18.57 -8.97 12.40
C PRO A 90 -17.23 -9.32 13.06
N ALA A 91 -16.18 -9.64 12.29
CA ALA A 91 -14.93 -10.14 12.85
C ALA A 91 -13.66 -9.59 12.15
N GLU A 92 -13.32 -10.09 10.96
CA GLU A 92 -11.98 -9.97 10.38
C GLU A 92 -11.61 -8.53 10.06
N CYS A 93 -12.50 -7.75 9.43
CA CYS A 93 -12.25 -6.33 9.17
C CYS A 93 -12.07 -5.55 10.49
N SER A 94 -12.88 -5.85 11.51
CA SER A 94 -12.76 -5.22 12.83
C SER A 94 -11.45 -5.57 13.52
N ILE A 95 -10.95 -6.80 13.37
CA ILE A 95 -9.65 -7.21 13.93
C ILE A 95 -8.52 -6.48 13.19
N LEU A 96 -8.55 -6.48 11.86
CA LEU A 96 -7.54 -5.83 11.02
C LEU A 96 -7.46 -4.32 11.30
N LEU A 97 -8.59 -3.62 11.24
CA LEU A 97 -8.59 -2.17 11.41
C LEU A 97 -8.17 -1.76 12.82
N ARG A 98 -8.41 -2.59 13.85
CA ARG A 98 -7.84 -2.36 15.20
C ARG A 98 -6.31 -2.54 15.25
N GLN A 99 -5.74 -3.42 14.43
CA GLN A 99 -4.28 -3.48 14.25
C GLN A 99 -3.80 -2.19 13.59
N TRP A 100 -4.49 -1.72 12.55
CA TRP A 100 -4.17 -0.45 11.89
C TRP A 100 -4.28 0.76 12.82
N VAL A 101 -5.25 0.81 13.73
CA VAL A 101 -5.32 1.85 14.77
C VAL A 101 -4.09 1.83 15.67
N THR A 102 -3.55 0.64 15.97
CA THR A 102 -2.29 0.52 16.73
C THR A 102 -1.11 1.05 15.92
N VAL A 103 -1.08 0.78 14.61
CA VAL A 103 -0.08 1.34 13.68
C VAL A 103 -0.23 2.87 13.60
N GLN A 104 -1.45 3.41 13.45
CA GLN A 104 -1.74 4.84 13.38
C GLN A 104 -1.21 5.59 14.61
N ARG A 105 -1.42 5.03 15.81
CA ARG A 105 -0.89 5.61 17.04
C ARG A 105 0.62 5.66 17.06
N ARG A 106 1.31 4.62 16.57
CA ARG A 106 2.77 4.57 16.55
C ARG A 106 3.37 5.49 15.49
N VAL A 107 2.74 5.55 14.33
CA VAL A 107 3.04 6.55 13.29
C VAL A 107 2.94 7.96 13.88
N ALA A 108 1.89 8.25 14.65
CA ALA A 108 1.74 9.53 15.34
C ALA A 108 2.81 9.76 16.43
N ASP A 109 3.11 8.76 17.25
CA ASP A 109 4.16 8.83 18.28
C ASP A 109 5.56 9.06 17.67
N ALA A 110 5.80 8.54 16.46
CA ALA A 110 7.02 8.75 15.68
C ALA A 110 7.05 10.10 14.93
N GLY A 111 5.95 10.87 14.95
CA GLY A 111 5.84 12.14 14.23
C GLY A 111 5.67 12.02 12.72
N LEU A 112 5.19 10.85 12.24
CA LEU A 112 5.05 10.52 10.82
C LEU A 112 3.61 10.62 10.31
N THR A 113 2.71 11.30 11.06
CA THR A 113 1.29 11.40 10.72
C THR A 113 1.06 11.94 9.31
N ASP A 114 1.83 12.94 8.90
CA ASP A 114 1.72 13.63 7.61
C ASP A 114 2.40 12.88 6.46
N ASP A 115 3.11 11.78 6.74
CA ASP A 115 3.88 10.99 5.75
C ASP A 115 3.20 9.67 5.37
N VAL A 116 2.07 9.36 6.01
CA VAL A 116 1.39 8.06 5.89
C VAL A 116 -0.09 8.27 5.61
N TYR A 117 -0.69 7.46 4.74
CA TYR A 117 -2.13 7.31 4.59
C TYR A 117 -2.61 5.92 5.03
N PHE A 118 -3.81 5.86 5.61
CA PHE A 118 -4.57 4.64 5.83
C PHE A 118 -5.81 4.69 4.93
N LEU A 119 -5.87 3.79 3.95
CA LEU A 119 -6.86 3.79 2.87
C LEU A 119 -7.72 2.51 2.89
N PRO A 120 -8.65 2.34 3.85
CA PRO A 120 -9.65 1.28 3.79
C PRO A 120 -10.70 1.59 2.71
N ILE A 121 -10.79 0.72 1.70
CA ILE A 121 -11.74 0.83 0.59
C ILE A 121 -12.96 -0.04 0.87
N THR A 122 -14.15 0.53 0.95
CA THR A 122 -15.36 -0.30 1.09
C THR A 122 -15.70 -1.03 -0.21
N PHE A 123 -15.97 -2.34 -0.12
CA PHE A 123 -16.55 -3.11 -1.21
C PHE A 123 -18.08 -3.28 -1.11
N ASP A 124 -18.72 -2.61 -0.15
CA ASP A 124 -20.16 -2.66 0.09
C ASP A 124 -20.79 -1.25 0.19
N PRO A 125 -20.63 -0.42 -0.87
CA PRO A 125 -20.98 0.99 -0.81
C PRO A 125 -22.49 1.26 -0.61
N GLU A 126 -23.37 0.27 -0.85
CA GLU A 126 -24.81 0.41 -0.62
C GLU A 126 -25.17 0.55 0.86
N ARG A 127 -24.35 -0.02 1.76
CA ARG A 127 -24.57 0.01 3.21
C ARG A 127 -23.52 0.85 3.93
N ASP A 128 -22.30 0.87 3.43
CA ASP A 128 -21.21 1.70 3.96
C ASP A 128 -21.35 3.15 3.45
N ASP A 129 -22.36 3.86 3.93
CA ASP A 129 -22.50 5.30 3.73
C ASP A 129 -21.60 6.11 4.70
N ALA A 130 -21.60 7.44 4.57
CA ALA A 130 -20.76 8.30 5.41
C ALA A 130 -21.09 8.21 6.91
N ALA A 131 -22.31 7.82 7.29
CA ALA A 131 -22.64 7.63 8.70
C ALA A 131 -22.06 6.31 9.20
N ALA A 132 -22.27 5.21 8.46
CA ALA A 132 -21.73 3.89 8.80
C ALA A 132 -20.19 3.89 8.87
N LEU A 133 -19.52 4.57 7.94
CA LEU A 133 -18.05 4.71 7.95
C LEU A 133 -17.55 5.47 9.19
N ARG A 134 -18.26 6.52 9.62
CA ARG A 134 -17.93 7.28 10.84
C ARG A 134 -18.15 6.44 12.09
N ASP A 135 -19.29 5.76 12.19
CA ASP A 135 -19.60 4.85 13.30
C ASP A 135 -18.55 3.72 13.39
N ASN A 136 -18.10 3.21 12.25
CA ASN A 136 -17.02 2.22 12.20
C ASN A 136 -15.73 2.78 12.82
N ALA A 137 -15.28 3.95 12.35
CA ALA A 137 -14.08 4.64 12.84
C ALA A 137 -14.11 4.84 14.36
N GLU A 138 -15.24 5.34 14.88
CA GLU A 138 -15.47 5.53 16.32
C GLU A 138 -15.39 4.19 17.08
N SER A 139 -16.00 3.13 16.55
CA SER A 139 -16.02 1.81 17.21
C SER A 139 -14.65 1.15 17.31
N ILE A 140 -13.78 1.36 16.32
CA ILE A 140 -12.42 0.82 16.30
C ILE A 140 -11.41 1.74 16.99
N GLY A 141 -11.75 3.02 17.13
CA GLY A 141 -10.92 4.06 17.72
C GLY A 141 -9.90 4.63 16.74
N ALA A 142 -10.23 4.71 15.45
CA ALA A 142 -9.44 5.40 14.44
C ALA A 142 -9.52 6.90 14.64
N ASP A 143 -8.37 7.57 14.58
CA ASP A 143 -8.29 9.02 14.70
C ASP A 143 -8.50 9.65 13.33
N LEU A 144 -9.70 10.13 13.06
CA LEU A 144 -10.02 10.84 11.82
C LEU A 144 -9.50 12.29 11.83
N ASP A 145 -9.32 12.88 13.03
CA ASP A 145 -8.86 14.26 13.17
C ASP A 145 -7.37 14.40 12.80
N ALA A 146 -6.61 13.31 12.83
CA ALA A 146 -5.24 13.23 12.33
C ALA A 146 -5.13 13.45 10.81
N GLY A 147 -6.24 13.38 10.05
CA GLY A 147 -6.26 13.68 8.62
C GLY A 147 -5.56 12.65 7.72
N ASN A 148 -5.07 11.55 8.28
CA ASN A 148 -4.36 10.52 7.54
C ASN A 148 -5.13 9.21 7.35
N TRP A 149 -6.34 9.11 7.88
CA TRP A 149 -7.22 7.96 7.71
C TRP A 149 -8.40 8.30 6.80
N LEU A 150 -8.39 7.73 5.60
CA LEU A 150 -9.36 8.04 4.55
C LEU A 150 -10.15 6.79 4.17
N TYR A 151 -11.39 6.69 4.65
CA TYR A 151 -12.31 5.69 4.11
C TYR A 151 -12.66 6.03 2.68
N LEU A 152 -12.41 5.11 1.74
CA LEU A 152 -12.69 5.30 0.33
C LEU A 152 -13.95 4.54 -0.07
N ARG A 153 -14.88 5.23 -0.74
CA ARG A 153 -16.20 4.68 -1.08
C ARG A 153 -16.46 4.70 -2.59
N PRO A 154 -16.37 3.56 -3.29
CA PRO A 154 -16.87 3.42 -4.65
C PRO A 154 -18.34 3.86 -4.77
N GLU A 155 -18.72 4.49 -5.88
CA GLU A 155 -20.11 4.96 -6.07
C GLU A 155 -21.13 3.83 -6.20
N THR A 156 -20.70 2.66 -6.68
CA THR A 156 -21.58 1.51 -6.96
C THR A 156 -20.90 0.19 -6.61
N PRO A 157 -21.67 -0.89 -6.36
CA PRO A 157 -21.11 -2.24 -6.20
C PRO A 157 -20.28 -2.71 -7.40
N ALA A 158 -20.65 -2.32 -8.62
CA ALA A 158 -19.89 -2.64 -9.82
C ALA A 158 -18.52 -1.94 -9.81
N ARG A 159 -18.46 -0.67 -9.38
CA ARG A 159 -17.19 0.04 -9.22
C ARG A 159 -16.35 -0.54 -8.09
N ALA A 160 -16.99 -0.97 -6.99
CA ALA A 160 -16.31 -1.66 -5.90
C ALA A 160 -15.64 -2.95 -6.37
N LYS A 161 -16.36 -3.81 -7.11
CA LYS A 161 -15.78 -5.01 -7.72
C LYS A 161 -14.61 -4.68 -8.66
N ALA A 162 -14.80 -3.69 -9.54
CA ALA A 162 -13.78 -3.30 -10.50
C ALA A 162 -12.48 -2.77 -9.85
N VAL A 163 -12.55 -2.19 -8.65
CA VAL A 163 -11.35 -1.70 -7.94
C VAL A 163 -10.79 -2.77 -7.01
N VAL A 164 -11.61 -3.28 -6.09
CA VAL A 164 -11.15 -4.15 -5.00
C VAL A 164 -10.79 -5.54 -5.51
N GLU A 165 -11.63 -6.15 -6.35
CA GLU A 165 -11.39 -7.49 -6.88
C GLU A 165 -10.56 -7.44 -8.16
N ASP A 166 -11.03 -6.75 -9.20
CA ASP A 166 -10.44 -6.87 -10.55
C ASP A 166 -9.07 -6.18 -10.68
N ARG A 167 -8.84 -5.09 -9.93
CA ARG A 167 -7.58 -4.34 -9.96
C ARG A 167 -6.66 -4.73 -8.81
N LEU A 168 -7.13 -4.60 -7.56
CA LEU A 168 -6.32 -4.87 -6.37
C LEU A 168 -6.15 -6.36 -6.07
N GLY A 169 -6.90 -7.26 -6.72
CA GLY A 169 -6.81 -8.70 -6.50
C GLY A 169 -7.40 -9.17 -5.18
N ILE A 170 -8.13 -8.30 -4.47
CA ILE A 170 -8.79 -8.62 -3.21
C ILE A 170 -10.15 -9.22 -3.53
N GLY A 171 -10.15 -10.53 -3.77
CA GLY A 171 -11.37 -11.27 -4.08
C GLY A 171 -12.41 -11.18 -2.96
N PHE A 172 -13.65 -10.87 -3.31
CA PHE A 172 -14.79 -10.89 -2.38
C PHE A 172 -16.04 -11.44 -3.07
N GLU A 173 -16.87 -12.16 -2.32
CA GLU A 173 -18.12 -12.73 -2.81
C GLU A 173 -19.20 -12.59 -1.76
N ARG A 174 -20.35 -12.05 -2.17
CA ARG A 174 -21.52 -11.93 -1.29
C ARG A 174 -22.11 -13.31 -1.04
N THR A 175 -22.37 -13.62 0.23
CA THR A 175 -23.03 -14.86 0.66
C THR A 175 -24.23 -14.56 1.56
N THR A 176 -25.22 -15.43 1.54
CA THR A 176 -26.39 -15.36 2.43
C THR A 176 -26.40 -16.48 3.47
N GLU A 177 -25.45 -17.41 3.37
CA GLU A 177 -25.41 -18.66 4.15
C GLU A 177 -24.48 -18.56 5.38
N SER A 178 -24.07 -17.35 5.74
CA SER A 178 -23.19 -17.13 6.89
C SER A 178 -23.94 -17.18 8.21
N ASP A 179 -23.44 -17.98 9.15
CA ASP A 179 -23.90 -17.97 10.55
C ASP A 179 -23.52 -16.68 11.29
N ARG A 180 -22.51 -15.93 10.80
CA ARG A 180 -21.99 -14.71 11.45
C ARG A 180 -22.89 -13.52 11.18
N LEU A 181 -23.40 -13.42 9.95
CA LEU A 181 -24.34 -12.39 9.53
C LEU A 181 -25.41 -13.01 8.62
N PRO A 182 -26.47 -13.61 9.20
CA PRO A 182 -27.48 -14.33 8.45
C PRO A 182 -28.15 -13.47 7.38
N GLY A 183 -28.21 -13.99 6.15
CA GLY A 183 -28.86 -13.34 5.01
C GLY A 183 -28.03 -12.25 4.33
N TYR A 184 -26.87 -11.86 4.87
CA TYR A 184 -25.98 -10.91 4.20
C TYR A 184 -24.56 -10.94 4.79
N ASP A 185 -23.61 -11.53 4.09
CA ASP A 185 -22.20 -11.50 4.47
C ASP A 185 -21.31 -11.47 3.22
N PHE A 186 -20.00 -11.36 3.41
CA PHE A 186 -19.01 -11.54 2.36
C PHE A 186 -17.93 -12.52 2.79
N THR A 187 -17.60 -13.45 1.90
CA THR A 187 -16.31 -14.13 1.93
C THR A 187 -15.33 -13.22 1.21
N HIS A 188 -14.25 -12.79 1.85
CA HIS A 188 -13.26 -11.93 1.20
C HIS A 188 -11.83 -12.24 1.63
N LEU A 189 -10.87 -11.94 0.74
CA LEU A 189 -9.46 -11.96 1.07
C LEU A 189 -9.15 -10.80 2.03
N VAL A 190 -8.53 -11.11 3.17
CA VAL A 190 -8.03 -10.10 4.09
C VAL A 190 -6.56 -9.82 3.74
N LEU A 191 -6.30 -8.61 3.27
CA LEU A 191 -5.01 -8.20 2.73
C LEU A 191 -4.71 -6.75 3.11
N THR A 192 -3.51 -6.46 3.58
CA THR A 192 -2.97 -5.09 3.70
C THR A 192 -1.82 -4.94 2.71
N LEU A 193 -1.91 -3.96 1.83
CA LEU A 193 -0.80 -3.54 0.97
C LEU A 193 -0.08 -2.36 1.64
N LEU A 194 1.24 -2.40 1.70
CA LEU A 194 2.11 -1.26 2.00
C LEU A 194 2.66 -0.74 0.68
N VAL A 195 2.42 0.54 0.41
CA VAL A 195 2.76 1.22 -0.84
C VAL A 195 3.63 2.42 -0.51
N ASN A 196 4.71 2.63 -1.25
CA ASN A 196 5.57 3.80 -1.08
C ASN A 196 5.01 5.03 -1.83
N PRO A 197 5.57 6.24 -1.61
CA PRO A 197 5.12 7.45 -2.29
C PRO A 197 5.13 7.39 -3.82
N ASP A 198 6.00 6.59 -4.44
CA ASP A 198 6.02 6.39 -5.90
C ASP A 198 4.92 5.46 -6.42
N GLY A 199 4.01 4.99 -5.54
CA GLY A 199 2.95 4.07 -5.90
C GLY A 199 3.43 2.63 -6.14
N VAL A 200 4.61 2.24 -5.62
CA VAL A 200 5.12 0.87 -5.71
C VAL A 200 4.77 0.09 -4.44
N VAL A 201 4.27 -1.13 -4.61
CA VAL A 201 3.95 -2.02 -3.49
C VAL A 201 5.24 -2.59 -2.89
N GLU A 202 5.52 -2.18 -1.66
CA GLU A 202 6.65 -2.62 -0.84
C GLU A 202 6.39 -3.95 -0.14
N ARG A 203 5.13 -4.21 0.25
CA ARG A 203 4.75 -5.48 0.89
C ARG A 203 3.25 -5.74 0.83
N ALA A 204 2.88 -7.02 0.85
CA ALA A 204 1.51 -7.48 1.07
C ALA A 204 1.41 -8.40 2.30
N TYR A 205 0.67 -7.97 3.33
CA TYR A 205 0.40 -8.75 4.55
C TYR A 205 -0.96 -9.44 4.44
N ARG A 206 -0.99 -10.76 4.61
CA ARG A 206 -2.22 -11.54 4.56
C ARG A 206 -2.80 -11.79 5.95
N GLY A 207 -4.13 -11.77 6.04
CA GLY A 207 -4.87 -12.08 7.25
C GLY A 207 -5.18 -10.85 8.11
N GLU A 208 -6.10 -11.03 9.05
CA GLU A 208 -6.62 -9.96 9.90
C GLU A 208 -5.69 -9.62 11.08
N ARG A 209 -4.79 -10.53 11.45
CA ARG A 209 -3.84 -10.37 12.55
C ARG A 209 -2.46 -9.97 12.04
N VAL A 210 -2.39 -8.86 11.31
CA VAL A 210 -1.09 -8.25 10.96
C VAL A 210 -0.38 -7.82 12.24
N ASP A 211 0.94 -8.03 12.29
CA ASP A 211 1.76 -7.60 13.43
C ASP A 211 1.99 -6.08 13.35
N PRO A 212 1.41 -5.27 14.26
CA PRO A 212 1.57 -3.83 14.20
C PRO A 212 3.03 -3.38 14.37
N ASP A 213 3.88 -4.15 15.07
CA ASP A 213 5.31 -3.81 15.26
C ASP A 213 6.03 -3.89 13.92
N ARG A 214 5.82 -5.00 13.20
CA ARG A 214 6.38 -5.20 11.86
C ARG A 214 5.90 -4.14 10.88
N VAL A 215 4.58 -3.90 10.82
CA VAL A 215 4.00 -2.93 9.87
C VAL A 215 4.54 -1.51 10.15
N THR A 216 4.65 -1.12 11.42
CA THR A 216 5.19 0.20 11.80
C THR A 216 6.66 0.32 11.39
N ALA A 217 7.49 -0.68 11.68
CA ALA A 217 8.91 -0.65 11.34
C ALA A 217 9.17 -0.61 9.83
N ASP A 218 8.31 -1.25 9.04
CA ASP A 218 8.37 -1.19 7.58
C ASP A 218 7.94 0.19 7.05
N ILE A 219 6.88 0.79 7.61
CA ILE A 219 6.48 2.18 7.30
C ILE A 219 7.63 3.15 7.59
N GLU A 220 8.23 3.09 8.78
CA GLU A 220 9.34 3.97 9.17
C GLU A 220 10.51 3.86 8.20
N ARG A 221 10.83 2.65 7.74
CA ARG A 221 11.92 2.42 6.77
C ARG A 221 11.60 3.03 5.40
N VAL A 222 10.37 2.85 4.91
CA VAL A 222 9.93 3.44 3.63
C VAL A 222 9.94 4.97 3.75
N VAL A 223 9.27 5.54 4.75
CA VAL A 223 9.21 7.00 4.95
C VAL A 223 10.61 7.61 5.07
N SER A 224 11.52 6.98 5.84
CA SER A 224 12.90 7.48 5.98
C SER A 224 13.66 7.49 4.65
N ALA A 225 13.44 6.51 3.78
CA ALA A 225 14.13 6.44 2.50
C ALA A 225 13.68 7.54 1.52
N PHE A 226 12.42 7.96 1.58
CA PHE A 226 11.85 9.02 0.74
C PHE A 226 12.04 10.43 1.32
N ALA A 227 12.30 10.55 2.63
CA ALA A 227 12.62 11.84 3.25
C ALA A 227 14.00 12.40 2.85
N ASP A 228 14.89 11.55 2.34
CA ASP A 228 16.25 11.88 1.92
C ASP A 228 16.37 12.30 0.43
N GLU A 229 15.25 12.36 -0.31
CA GLU A 229 15.20 12.66 -1.76
C GLU A 229 14.93 14.13 -2.13
#